data_AF-A0A2G1YUG4-F1
#
_entry.id   AF-A0A2G1YUG4-F1
#
_cell.length_a   1.000
_cell.length_b   1.000
_cell.length_c   1.000
_cell.angle_alpha   90.00
_cell.angle_beta   90.00
_cell.angle_gamma   90.00
#
_symmetry.space_group_name_H-M   'P 1'
#
loop_
_entity.id
_entity.type
_entity.pdbx_description
1 polymer ?
#
loop_
_entity_poly.entity_id
_entity_poly.type
_entity_poly.pdbx_seq_one_letter_code
_entity_poly.pdbx_strand_id
1 'polypeptide(L)'
;MKFQFDLHCRKGNVCTTKQEFIMKVEQIAQVQAYLKQRLGVENLTIKPRKVEDSVEVYLNDEILGLLYIDDEDKDDISYDLNISILQQDLDEM
;
A
#
# COMPACT_ATOMS: atom_id res chain seq x y z
N MET A 1 -6.71 -17.76 39.48
CA MET A 1 -5.31 -17.89 39.02
C MET A 1 -5.14 -17.04 37.77
N LYS A 2 -4.20 -16.08 37.80
CA LYS A 2 -3.79 -15.28 36.64
C LYS A 2 -3.03 -16.20 35.67
N PHE A 3 -3.49 -16.32 34.43
CA PHE A 3 -2.63 -16.78 33.34
C PHE A 3 -2.16 -15.55 32.58
N GLN A 4 -0.98 -15.10 33.02
CA GLN A 4 -0.10 -14.19 32.32
C GLN A 4 0.29 -14.89 31.00
N PHE A 5 -0.26 -14.45 29.86
CA PHE A 5 0.30 -14.84 28.57
C PHE A 5 1.54 -13.99 28.36
N ASP A 6 2.66 -14.63 28.70
CA ASP A 6 4.00 -14.12 28.59
C ASP A 6 4.33 -13.82 27.12
N LEU A 7 4.69 -12.57 26.86
CA LEU A 7 5.03 -12.01 25.56
C LEU A 7 6.40 -12.54 25.13
N HIS A 8 6.48 -13.80 24.71
CA HIS A 8 7.69 -14.34 24.11
C HIS A 8 7.66 -14.16 22.59
N CYS A 9 8.17 -13.00 22.16
CA CYS A 9 8.53 -12.74 20.77
C CYS A 9 9.72 -13.65 20.39
N ARG A 10 9.41 -14.87 19.91
CA ARG A 10 10.42 -15.77 19.33
C ARG A 10 10.83 -15.23 17.96
N LYS A 11 12.15 -15.06 17.82
CA LYS A 11 12.87 -14.69 16.59
C LYS A 11 12.24 -15.32 15.33
N GLY A 12 11.98 -14.49 14.32
CA GLY A 12 11.92 -14.93 12.92
C GLY A 12 10.54 -15.12 12.28
N ASN A 13 9.44 -14.74 12.93
CA ASN A 13 8.11 -14.94 12.35
C ASN A 13 7.42 -13.62 12.06
N VAL A 14 7.36 -13.31 10.76
CA VAL A 14 6.46 -12.32 10.18
C VAL A 14 5.07 -12.55 10.75
N CYS A 15 4.55 -11.59 11.51
CA CYS A 15 3.16 -11.56 11.93
C CYS A 15 2.33 -11.08 10.74
N THR A 16 2.14 -11.94 9.74
CA THR A 16 1.19 -11.68 8.66
C THR A 16 -0.18 -12.07 9.18
N THR A 17 -0.87 -11.08 9.75
CA THR A 17 -2.34 -11.06 9.80
C THR A 17 -2.81 -11.42 8.38
N LYS A 18 -3.46 -12.58 8.23
CA LYS A 18 -4.08 -13.00 6.96
C LYS A 18 -5.24 -12.04 6.68
N GLN A 19 -4.92 -10.90 6.08
CA GLN A 19 -5.91 -10.05 5.46
C GLN A 19 -5.94 -10.46 3.99
N GLU A 20 -7.08 -11.00 3.53
CA GLU A 20 -7.33 -11.16 2.09
C GLU A 20 -7.47 -9.76 1.50
N PHE A 21 -6.37 -9.24 0.97
CA PHE A 21 -6.36 -8.06 0.11
C PHE A 21 -6.51 -8.53 -1.33
N ILE A 22 -7.31 -7.84 -2.16
CA ILE A 22 -7.39 -8.12 -3.60
C ILE A 22 -6.00 -8.01 -4.23
N MET A 23 -5.25 -6.98 -3.86
CA MET A 23 -3.88 -6.81 -4.35
C MET A 23 -2.89 -7.66 -3.55
N LYS A 24 -2.18 -8.56 -4.24
CA LYS A 24 -1.15 -9.42 -3.62
C LYS A 24 0.05 -8.58 -3.19
N VAL A 25 0.73 -9.01 -2.12
CA VAL A 25 1.94 -8.35 -1.59
C VAL A 25 3.02 -8.18 -2.66
N GLU A 26 3.17 -9.15 -3.55
CA GLU A 26 4.12 -9.11 -4.66
C GLU A 26 3.76 -8.02 -5.69
N GLN A 27 2.47 -7.87 -6.01
CA GLN A 27 1.98 -6.81 -6.90
C GLN A 27 2.22 -5.43 -6.28
N ILE A 28 1.91 -5.28 -4.99
CA ILE A 28 2.16 -4.03 -4.24
C ILE A 28 3.65 -3.66 -4.33
N ALA A 29 4.55 -4.61 -4.09
CA ALA A 29 6.00 -4.37 -4.16
C ALA A 29 6.46 -3.99 -5.57
N GLN A 30 5.94 -4.66 -6.62
CA GLN A 30 6.25 -4.35 -8.01
C GLN A 30 5.77 -2.95 -8.41
N VAL A 31 4.51 -2.62 -8.14
CA VAL A 31 3.96 -1.29 -8.47
C VAL A 31 4.68 -0.19 -7.68
N GLN A 32 4.97 -0.42 -6.40
CA GLN A 32 5.74 0.53 -5.60
C GLN A 32 7.13 0.79 -6.21
N ALA A 33 7.86 -0.25 -6.61
CA ALA A 33 9.17 -0.09 -7.24
C ALA A 33 9.07 0.66 -8.59
N TYR A 34 8.05 0.33 -9.39
CA TYR A 34 7.77 1.01 -10.65
C TYR A 34 7.50 2.51 -10.44
N LEU A 35 6.63 2.88 -9.49
CA LEU A 35 6.30 4.28 -9.20
C LEU A 35 7.50 5.05 -8.67
N LYS A 36 8.31 4.45 -7.79
CA LYS A 36 9.55 5.07 -7.30
C LYS A 36 10.50 5.41 -8.44
N GLN A 37 10.71 4.46 -9.36
CA GLN A 37 11.56 4.66 -10.53
C GLN A 37 10.96 5.69 -11.50
N ARG A 38 9.66 5.61 -11.78
CA ARG A 38 8.97 6.44 -12.78
C ARG A 38 8.88 7.91 -12.35
N LEU A 39 8.62 8.16 -11.07
CA LEU A 39 8.46 9.49 -10.49
C LEU A 39 9.76 10.06 -9.90
N GLY A 40 10.80 9.23 -9.75
CA GLY A 40 12.09 9.66 -9.19
C GLY A 40 12.03 9.96 -7.69
N VAL A 41 11.18 9.24 -6.95
CA VAL A 41 10.98 9.43 -5.50
C VAL A 41 11.34 8.16 -4.73
N GLU A 42 12.11 8.28 -3.66
CA GLU A 42 12.50 7.10 -2.85
C GLU A 42 11.51 6.81 -1.70
N ASN A 43 10.82 7.83 -1.21
CA ASN A 43 9.95 7.80 -0.03
C ASN A 43 8.48 7.46 -0.34
N LEU A 44 8.21 6.82 -1.47
CA LEU A 44 6.85 6.37 -1.82
C LEU A 44 6.54 5.04 -1.15
N THR A 45 5.39 4.96 -0.49
CA THR A 45 4.90 3.72 0.13
C THR A 45 3.46 3.44 -0.29
N ILE A 46 3.13 2.17 -0.49
CA ILE A 46 1.76 1.75 -0.78
C ILE A 46 1.22 1.03 0.45
N LYS A 47 0.09 1.50 0.98
CA LYS A 47 -0.56 0.92 2.15
C LYS A 47 -1.90 0.32 1.73
N PRO A 48 -2.18 -0.93 2.13
CA PRO A 48 -3.44 -1.56 1.77
C PRO A 48 -4.58 -0.99 2.63
N ARG A 49 -5.77 -0.87 2.03
CA ARG A 49 -6.97 -0.38 2.72
C ARG A 49 -7.87 -1.51 3.21
N LYS A 50 -8.85 -1.14 4.02
CA LYS A 50 -9.98 -2.03 4.37
C LYS A 50 -10.96 -2.24 3.20
N VAL A 51 -10.92 -1.37 2.19
CA VAL A 51 -11.72 -1.47 0.99
C VAL A 51 -10.94 -2.29 -0.03
N GLU A 52 -11.63 -3.21 -0.69
CA GLU A 52 -11.00 -4.27 -1.48
C GLU A 52 -10.52 -3.79 -2.86
N ASP A 53 -11.10 -2.75 -3.44
CA ASP A 53 -10.82 -2.31 -4.81
C ASP A 53 -9.56 -1.43 -4.98
N SER A 54 -8.95 -0.99 -3.88
CA SER A 54 -7.95 0.08 -3.94
C SER A 54 -6.98 0.12 -2.76
N VAL A 55 -5.78 0.61 -3.04
CA VAL A 55 -4.73 0.86 -2.06
C VAL A 55 -4.39 2.35 -2.03
N GLU A 56 -3.90 2.83 -0.88
CA GLU A 56 -3.45 4.20 -0.74
C GLU A 56 -1.96 4.32 -1.09
N VAL A 57 -1.63 5.35 -1.85
CA VAL A 57 -0.26 5.72 -2.18
C VAL A 57 0.12 6.90 -1.30
N TYR A 58 1.22 6.74 -0.56
CA TYR A 58 1.77 7.75 0.32
C TYR A 58 3.14 8.22 -0.19
N LEU A 59 3.43 9.50 0.01
CA LEU A 59 4.74 10.11 -0.19
C LEU A 59 5.11 10.88 1.07
N ASN A 60 6.26 10.58 1.68
CA ASN A 60 6.70 11.24 2.94
C ASN A 60 5.65 11.21 4.07
N ASP A 61 4.93 10.10 4.20
CA ASP A 61 3.83 9.92 5.17
C ASP A 61 2.55 10.73 4.90
N GLU A 62 2.45 11.44 3.77
CA GLU A 62 1.24 12.10 3.28
C GLU A 62 0.56 11.29 2.18
N ILE A 63 -0.77 11.35 2.10
CA ILE A 63 -1.52 10.64 1.05
C ILE A 63 -1.32 11.40 -0.26
N LEU A 64 -0.70 10.74 -1.24
CA LEU A 64 -0.56 11.25 -2.60
C LEU A 64 -1.78 10.90 -3.47
N GLY A 65 -2.39 9.74 -3.24
CA GLY A 65 -3.49 9.29 -4.06
C GLY A 65 -3.97 7.87 -3.78
N LEU A 66 -4.81 7.38 -4.69
CA LEU A 66 -5.38 6.05 -4.67
C LEU A 66 -4.92 5.29 -5.91
N LEU A 67 -4.59 4.02 -5.71
CA LEU A 67 -4.29 3.09 -6.79
C LEU A 67 -5.39 2.03 -6.82
N TYR A 68 -6.03 1.89 -7.97
CA TYR A 68 -7.02 0.85 -8.25
C TYR A 68 -6.35 -0.26 -9.05
N ILE A 69 -6.85 -1.47 -8.88
CA ILE A 69 -6.46 -2.64 -9.66
C ILE A 69 -7.68 -3.15 -10.41
N ASP A 70 -7.50 -3.41 -11.70
CA ASP A 70 -8.43 -4.17 -12.50
C ASP A 70 -7.74 -5.48 -12.89
N ASP A 71 -8.27 -6.59 -12.35
CA ASP A 71 -7.79 -7.95 -12.58
C ASP A 71 -8.89 -8.87 -13.14
N GLU A 72 -9.88 -8.29 -13.85
CA GLU A 72 -10.98 -9.04 -14.46
C GLU A 72 -10.49 -10.22 -15.34
N ASP A 73 -9.36 -10.03 -16.03
CA ASP A 73 -8.68 -11.06 -16.82
C ASP A 73 -7.32 -11.44 -16.21
N LYS A 74 -7.08 -12.75 -16.02
CA LYS A 74 -5.83 -13.26 -15.41
C LYS A 74 -4.56 -12.88 -16.16
N ASP A 75 -4.68 -12.64 -17.46
CA ASP A 75 -3.58 -12.29 -18.36
C ASP A 75 -3.51 -10.78 -18.65
N ASP A 76 -4.48 -9.99 -18.17
CA ASP A 76 -4.56 -8.55 -18.39
C ASP A 76 -4.86 -7.83 -17.07
N ILE A 77 -3.79 -7.50 -16.34
CA ILE A 77 -3.87 -6.75 -15.09
C ILE A 77 -3.49 -5.31 -15.37
N SER A 78 -4.41 -4.39 -15.07
CA SER A 78 -4.17 -2.95 -15.19
C SER A 78 -4.23 -2.25 -13.83
N TYR A 79 -3.56 -1.10 -13.75
CA TYR A 79 -3.47 -0.31 -12.53
C TYR A 79 -3.77 1.16 -12.84
N ASP A 80 -4.75 1.73 -12.14
CA ASP A 80 -5.13 3.13 -12.29
C ASP A 80 -4.68 3.95 -11.08
N LEU A 81 -3.77 4.89 -11.30
CA LEU A 81 -3.32 5.83 -10.27
C LEU A 81 -4.11 7.13 -10.36
N ASN A 82 -4.94 7.39 -9.35
CA ASN A 82 -5.61 8.67 -9.17
C ASN A 82 -4.85 9.53 -8.16
N ILE A 83 -4.30 10.65 -8.62
CA ILE A 83 -3.65 11.65 -7.77
C ILE A 83 -4.61 12.82 -7.61
N SER A 84 -4.90 13.16 -6.35
CA SER A 84 -5.71 14.33 -6.02
C SER A 84 -4.78 15.45 -5.60
N ILE A 85 -4.91 16.62 -6.24
CA ILE A 85 -4.19 17.84 -5.86
C ILE A 85 -5.21 18.72 -5.15
N LEU A 86 -4.98 19.04 -3.87
CA LEU A 86 -5.84 19.93 -3.11
C LEU A 86 -5.32 21.36 -3.19
N GLN A 87 -6.22 22.34 -3.08
CA GLN A 87 -5.83 23.75 -3.06
C GLN A 87 -4.86 24.04 -1.90
N GLN A 88 -5.05 23.40 -0.75
CA GLN A 88 -4.19 23.58 0.43
C GLN A 88 -2.74 23.17 0.14
N ASP A 89 -2.54 22.10 -0.63
CA ASP A 89 -1.19 21.62 -1.00
C ASP A 89 -0.47 22.64 -1.90
N LEU A 90 -1.21 23.41 -2.70
CA LEU A 90 -0.66 24.47 -3.56
C LEU A 90 -0.35 25.75 -2.79
N ASP A 91 -1.13 26.06 -1.75
CA ASP A 91 -0.95 27.25 -0.92
C ASP A 91 0.31 27.16 -0.03
N GLU A 92 0.87 25.94 0.13
CA GLU A 92 2.09 25.65 0.92
C GLU A 92 3.39 25.64 0.08
N MET A 93 3.32 25.92 -1.23
CA MET A 93 4.47 26.03 -2.15
C MET A 93 5.13 27.41 -2.15
#